data_AF-A0A5U7VZZ9-F1
#
_entry.id   AF-A0A5U7VZZ9-F1
#
_cell.length_a   1.000
_cell.length_b   1.000
_cell.length_c   1.000
_cell.angle_alpha   90.00
_cell.angle_beta   90.00
_cell.angle_gamma   90.00
#
_symmetry.space_group_name_H-M   'P 1'
#
loop_
_entity.id
_entity.type
_entity.pdbx_description
1 polymer ?
#
loop_
_entity_poly.entity_id
_entity_poly.type
_entity_poly.pdbx_seq_one_letter_code
_entity_poly.pdbx_strand_id
1 'polypeptide(L)'
;MKVLISQYIRTLKERNELDLLLPNLLLSMDIVPLFTTQTGTRQYGVDIAAIGKDPEDGVRKIFLFVIKQKNLGMAEWDSGRNSIRQSLNEIFDVYIKNNILPKHKKLPKKIILSTSGDMKEELSQSWAGYIDEHQPHEFDFWGAAQLATRIEKYMLNEHIFTDSDRTDLRKSLSLICENDYSREDFHRLLLRTLQLNNKGEKVKQVKKSELEKSIRTAYLATNILAYWAIQDGNAKQALYVSERCLLWVWHRIHLEKSPQQYFSAINIIWQNYINISAEYFSKLQPYFHEKYLLSSYSADSALINLTIFEQIGILSTIGLNNLLTGLRCNGDEQTARFNNATIIAESLCALISNNPASGSPRFDENAIDITLAFIFLSLTGEKDRAGEWLETLIVRLDFVLKIGRNHPISTDSIDDLICLDCNNDDTYLREKTTSTSWIIPTLMGWAVILEKEKEYNILLRGIKEFYPKICSQLWHPTNDLYHHLYFHQAQYVTGETEAPITFPDNMNNYQARMNELKEKDRYNIFTESSARKADLTILDFIACRHFRTPVPPALWYNMQKKQNDS
;
A
#
# COMPACT_ATOMS: atom_id res chain seq x y z
N MET A 1 -17.88 17.52 9.60
CA MET A 1 -17.33 16.18 9.28
C MET A 1 -18.40 15.26 8.71
N LYS A 2 -19.61 15.20 9.31
CA LYS A 2 -20.78 14.52 8.72
C LYS A 2 -20.97 14.71 7.22
N VAL A 3 -20.86 15.94 6.71
CA VAL A 3 -21.02 16.25 5.27
C VAL A 3 -19.97 15.51 4.43
N LEU A 4 -18.69 15.57 4.81
CA LEU A 4 -17.60 14.90 4.11
C LEU A 4 -17.75 13.37 4.16
N ILE A 5 -18.12 12.82 5.33
CA ILE A 5 -18.38 11.38 5.48
C ILE A 5 -19.59 10.96 4.65
N SER A 6 -20.65 11.77 4.63
CA SER A 6 -21.84 11.50 3.81
C SER A 6 -21.54 11.56 2.32
N GLN A 7 -20.66 12.45 1.88
CA GLN A 7 -20.19 12.50 0.49
C GLN A 7 -19.40 11.24 0.14
N TYR A 8 -18.47 10.82 1.01
CA TYR A 8 -17.75 9.55 0.86
C TYR A 8 -18.70 8.33 0.81
N ILE A 9 -19.73 8.29 1.66
CA ILE A 9 -20.70 7.17 1.63
C ILE A 9 -21.47 7.16 0.31
N ARG A 10 -21.86 8.33 -0.22
CA ARG A 10 -22.57 8.46 -1.51
C ARG A 10 -21.77 7.99 -2.71
N THR A 11 -20.47 7.83 -2.56
CA THR A 11 -19.59 7.38 -3.63
C THR A 11 -19.31 5.90 -3.57
N LEU A 12 -19.74 5.22 -2.51
CA LEU A 12 -19.73 3.76 -2.43
C LEU A 12 -20.77 3.19 -3.42
N LYS A 13 -20.38 3.12 -4.69
CA LYS A 13 -21.23 2.79 -5.84
C LYS A 13 -20.93 1.40 -6.40
N GLU A 14 -19.83 0.78 -6.00
CA GLU A 14 -19.47 -0.57 -6.42
C GLU A 14 -20.08 -1.62 -5.50
N ARG A 15 -20.45 -2.77 -6.07
CA ARG A 15 -20.89 -3.95 -5.31
C ARG A 15 -19.84 -4.27 -4.24
N ASN A 16 -20.28 -4.44 -2.99
CA ASN A 16 -19.48 -4.81 -1.81
C ASN A 16 -18.85 -3.67 -0.99
N GLU A 17 -18.79 -2.42 -1.45
CA GLU A 17 -18.11 -1.36 -0.66
C GLU A 17 -18.86 -1.00 0.63
N LEU A 18 -20.17 -0.76 0.53
CA LEU A 18 -21.02 -0.52 1.70
C LEU A 18 -21.13 -1.79 2.57
N ASP A 19 -21.08 -2.96 1.95
CA ASP A 19 -21.12 -4.26 2.62
C ASP A 19 -19.84 -4.52 3.44
N LEU A 20 -18.72 -3.89 3.10
CA LEU A 20 -17.48 -3.91 3.90
C LEU A 20 -17.50 -2.88 5.04
N LEU A 21 -18.15 -1.73 4.84
CA LEU A 21 -18.23 -0.66 5.85
C LEU A 21 -19.21 -1.01 6.98
N LEU A 22 -20.38 -1.55 6.65
CA LEU A 22 -21.46 -1.83 7.59
C LEU A 22 -21.06 -2.79 8.73
N PRO A 23 -20.39 -3.94 8.49
CA PRO A 23 -19.93 -4.81 9.56
C PRO A 23 -19.01 -4.09 10.56
N ASN A 24 -18.14 -3.22 10.05
CA ASN A 24 -17.21 -2.44 10.89
C ASN A 24 -17.94 -1.41 11.74
N LEU A 25 -18.97 -0.76 11.19
CA LEU A 25 -19.85 0.14 11.92
C LEU A 25 -20.64 -0.61 13.00
N LEU A 26 -21.23 -1.75 12.67
CA LEU A 26 -22.00 -2.59 13.60
C LEU A 26 -21.15 -3.05 14.78
N LEU A 27 -19.95 -3.55 14.52
CA LEU A 27 -19.01 -3.93 15.58
C LEU A 27 -18.65 -2.75 16.49
N SER A 28 -18.55 -1.54 15.92
CA SER A 28 -18.29 -0.32 16.70
C SER A 28 -19.49 0.14 17.54
N MET A 29 -20.69 -0.37 17.22
CA MET A 29 -21.94 -0.19 17.97
C MET A 29 -22.21 -1.35 18.96
N ASP A 30 -21.24 -2.25 19.19
CA ASP A 30 -21.41 -3.49 19.97
C ASP A 30 -22.50 -4.44 19.42
N ILE A 31 -22.75 -4.35 18.10
CA ILE A 31 -23.62 -5.26 17.36
C ILE A 31 -22.74 -6.24 16.58
N VAL A 32 -22.86 -7.53 16.88
CA VAL A 32 -21.99 -8.58 16.32
C VAL A 32 -22.60 -9.14 15.04
N PRO A 33 -21.96 -8.99 13.87
CA PRO A 33 -22.38 -9.67 12.64
C PRO A 33 -22.29 -11.18 12.83
N LEU A 34 -23.36 -11.90 12.49
CA LEU A 34 -23.41 -13.36 12.55
C LEU A 34 -22.72 -14.00 11.35
N PHE A 35 -22.90 -13.42 10.15
CA PHE A 35 -22.24 -13.82 8.91
C PHE A 35 -22.21 -12.64 7.91
N THR A 36 -21.13 -12.51 7.14
CA THR A 36 -21.08 -11.78 5.86
C THR A 36 -21.17 -12.83 4.76
N THR A 37 -22.20 -12.81 3.93
CA THR A 37 -22.46 -13.92 2.99
C THR A 37 -21.34 -14.09 1.96
N GLN A 38 -20.96 -15.34 1.67
CA GLN A 38 -20.03 -15.69 0.58
C GLN A 38 -20.75 -15.67 -0.77
N THR A 39 -20.04 -15.20 -1.80
CA THR A 39 -20.46 -15.22 -3.21
C THR A 39 -20.88 -16.63 -3.63
N GLY A 40 -22.12 -16.81 -4.12
CA GLY A 40 -22.60 -18.07 -4.71
C GLY A 40 -23.63 -18.86 -3.89
N THR A 41 -23.98 -18.45 -2.66
CA THR A 41 -25.11 -19.05 -1.91
C THR A 41 -26.36 -18.17 -1.98
N ARG A 42 -27.56 -18.76 -1.95
CA ARG A 42 -28.83 -18.02 -2.04
C ARG A 42 -29.04 -17.22 -0.74
N GLN A 43 -29.08 -15.89 -0.86
CA GLN A 43 -29.05 -14.95 0.28
C GLN A 43 -30.43 -14.68 0.92
N TYR A 44 -31.52 -15.22 0.36
CA TYR A 44 -32.90 -15.11 0.87
C TYR A 44 -33.27 -13.70 1.37
N GLY A 45 -32.85 -12.69 0.61
CA GLY A 45 -33.10 -11.28 0.90
C GLY A 45 -32.25 -10.61 1.98
N VAL A 46 -31.38 -11.32 2.71
CA VAL A 46 -30.52 -10.73 3.77
C VAL A 46 -29.07 -10.68 3.33
N ASP A 47 -28.51 -9.47 3.28
CA ASP A 47 -27.10 -9.23 2.97
C ASP A 47 -26.21 -9.35 4.22
N ILE A 48 -26.67 -8.80 5.35
CA ILE A 48 -25.98 -8.92 6.66
C ILE A 48 -27.00 -9.26 7.75
N ALA A 49 -26.70 -10.29 8.54
CA ALA A 49 -27.43 -10.56 9.78
C ALA A 49 -26.52 -10.28 10.98
N ALA A 50 -27.03 -9.57 11.99
CA ALA A 50 -26.26 -9.22 13.18
C ALA A 50 -27.09 -9.30 14.46
N ILE A 51 -26.43 -9.49 15.61
CA ILE A 51 -27.07 -9.52 16.93
C ILE A 51 -26.36 -8.56 17.87
N GLY A 52 -27.13 -7.70 18.52
CA GLY A 52 -26.61 -6.75 19.48
C GLY A 52 -27.71 -6.11 20.30
N LYS A 53 -27.35 -5.19 21.20
CA LYS A 53 -28.31 -4.28 21.81
C LYS A 53 -28.53 -3.11 20.86
N ASP A 54 -29.78 -2.79 20.57
CA ASP A 54 -30.11 -1.61 19.79
C ASP A 54 -29.72 -0.35 20.59
N PRO A 55 -28.86 0.53 20.06
CA PRO A 55 -28.46 1.74 20.77
C PRO A 55 -29.60 2.73 21.03
N GLU A 56 -30.73 2.60 20.33
CA GLU A 56 -31.88 3.51 20.45
C GLU A 56 -32.77 3.15 21.66
N ASP A 57 -32.95 1.86 21.98
CA ASP A 57 -33.83 1.42 23.08
C ASP A 57 -33.18 0.45 24.08
N GLY A 58 -31.94 0.02 23.85
CA GLY A 58 -31.18 -0.89 24.71
C GLY A 58 -31.61 -2.36 24.65
N VAL A 59 -32.59 -2.72 23.81
CA VAL A 59 -33.13 -4.07 23.70
C VAL A 59 -32.23 -4.93 22.81
N ARG A 60 -32.02 -6.19 23.19
CA ARG A 60 -31.23 -7.13 22.37
C ARG A 60 -32.07 -7.63 21.19
N LYS A 61 -31.65 -7.33 19.95
CA LYS A 61 -32.38 -7.64 18.71
C LYS A 61 -31.52 -8.41 17.71
N ILE A 62 -32.18 -9.02 16.74
CA ILE A 62 -31.57 -9.46 15.48
C ILE A 62 -31.78 -8.35 14.46
N PHE A 63 -30.69 -7.89 13.86
CA PHE A 63 -30.69 -6.92 12.76
C PHE A 63 -30.53 -7.68 11.45
N LEU A 64 -31.44 -7.44 10.51
CA LEU A 64 -31.40 -8.03 9.17
C LEU A 64 -31.28 -6.89 8.17
N PHE A 65 -30.13 -6.79 7.50
CA PHE A 65 -29.84 -5.74 6.54
C PHE A 65 -30.17 -6.19 5.12
N VAL A 66 -30.91 -5.33 4.43
CA VAL A 66 -31.03 -5.32 2.97
C VAL A 66 -30.21 -4.15 2.47
N ILE A 67 -29.18 -4.41 1.69
CA ILE A 67 -28.24 -3.40 1.21
C ILE A 67 -28.49 -3.17 -0.26
N LYS A 68 -28.79 -1.91 -0.60
CA LYS A 68 -28.92 -1.43 -1.98
C LYS A 68 -27.94 -0.30 -2.20
N GLN A 69 -27.70 0.05 -3.45
CA GLN A 69 -26.72 1.08 -3.81
C GLN A 69 -27.42 2.20 -4.55
N LYS A 70 -26.84 3.40 -4.47
CA LYS A 70 -27.36 4.63 -5.10
C LYS A 70 -28.71 5.05 -4.51
N ASN A 71 -29.32 6.08 -5.10
CA ASN A 71 -30.62 6.56 -4.65
C ASN A 71 -31.70 5.53 -4.97
N LEU A 72 -32.60 5.29 -4.01
CA LEU A 72 -33.66 4.30 -4.15
C LEU A 72 -34.94 4.97 -4.66
N GLY A 73 -35.44 4.52 -5.81
CA GLY A 73 -36.72 4.93 -6.37
C GLY A 73 -37.64 3.76 -6.68
N MET A 74 -38.73 4.04 -7.41
CA MET A 74 -39.73 3.01 -7.77
C MET A 74 -39.16 1.90 -8.64
N ALA A 75 -38.11 2.17 -9.42
CA ALA A 75 -37.41 1.14 -10.17
C ALA A 75 -36.81 0.10 -9.21
N GLU A 76 -36.12 0.52 -8.16
CA GLU A 76 -35.51 -0.41 -7.20
C GLU A 76 -36.53 -1.12 -6.31
N TRP A 77 -37.75 -0.59 -6.18
CA TRP A 77 -38.80 -1.13 -5.32
C TRP A 77 -39.32 -2.50 -5.75
N ASP A 78 -39.74 -2.64 -7.01
CA ASP A 78 -40.49 -3.83 -7.46
C ASP A 78 -40.19 -4.28 -8.91
N SER A 79 -39.13 -3.77 -9.56
CA SER A 79 -38.92 -4.00 -11.00
C SER A 79 -38.19 -5.31 -11.37
N GLY A 80 -37.83 -6.18 -10.43
CA GLY A 80 -37.13 -7.43 -10.78
C GLY A 80 -36.68 -8.30 -9.61
N ARG A 81 -35.92 -9.36 -9.95
CA ARG A 81 -35.57 -10.48 -9.06
C ARG A 81 -34.78 -10.10 -7.79
N ASN A 82 -34.17 -8.91 -7.79
CA ASN A 82 -33.37 -8.36 -6.69
C ASN A 82 -33.94 -7.00 -6.21
N SER A 83 -35.24 -6.76 -6.42
CA SER A 83 -35.92 -5.55 -5.94
C SER A 83 -35.99 -5.52 -4.41
N ILE A 84 -36.21 -4.33 -3.85
CA ILE A 84 -36.33 -4.14 -2.40
C ILE A 84 -37.50 -4.97 -1.87
N ARG A 85 -38.68 -4.86 -2.46
CA ARG A 85 -39.88 -5.55 -2.01
C ARG A 85 -39.71 -7.07 -2.04
N GLN A 86 -39.10 -7.60 -3.10
CA GLN A 86 -38.83 -9.03 -3.18
C GLN A 86 -37.85 -9.48 -2.09
N SER A 87 -36.75 -8.74 -1.87
CA SER A 87 -35.80 -9.07 -0.80
C SER A 87 -36.49 -9.10 0.57
N LEU A 88 -37.35 -8.13 0.88
CA LEU A 88 -38.10 -8.10 2.14
C LEU A 88 -39.06 -9.28 2.27
N ASN A 89 -39.78 -9.63 1.21
CA ASN A 89 -40.68 -10.79 1.23
C ASN A 89 -39.90 -12.10 1.47
N GLU A 90 -38.73 -12.27 0.86
CA GLU A 90 -37.87 -13.45 1.10
C GLU A 90 -37.41 -13.55 2.56
N ILE A 91 -37.20 -12.42 3.24
CA ILE A 91 -36.87 -12.39 4.68
C ILE A 91 -37.98 -13.04 5.50
N PHE A 92 -39.23 -12.66 5.25
CA PHE A 92 -40.40 -13.19 5.97
C PHE A 92 -40.72 -14.63 5.58
N ASP A 93 -40.68 -14.92 4.29
CA ASP A 93 -41.11 -16.21 3.76
C ASP A 93 -40.11 -17.32 4.07
N VAL A 94 -38.82 -17.00 4.08
CA VAL A 94 -37.75 -18.00 4.18
C VAL A 94 -36.82 -17.71 5.36
N TYR A 95 -36.16 -16.54 5.40
CA TYR A 95 -35.03 -16.32 6.30
C TYR A 95 -35.41 -16.43 7.79
N ILE A 96 -36.46 -15.72 8.21
CA ILE A 96 -36.88 -15.69 9.61
C ILE A 96 -37.33 -17.08 10.10
N LYS A 97 -37.95 -17.87 9.21
CA LYS A 97 -38.48 -19.20 9.54
C LYS A 97 -37.36 -20.24 9.65
N ASN A 98 -36.42 -20.24 8.70
CA ASN A 98 -35.52 -21.36 8.45
C ASN A 98 -34.05 -21.08 8.82
N ASN A 99 -33.61 -19.81 8.79
CA ASN A 99 -32.18 -19.47 8.86
C ASN A 99 -31.76 -18.84 10.21
N ILE A 100 -32.71 -18.56 11.10
CA ILE A 100 -32.41 -18.09 12.47
C ILE A 100 -32.23 -19.27 13.42
N LEU A 101 -31.07 -19.32 14.09
CA LEU A 101 -30.76 -20.33 15.10
C LEU A 101 -31.84 -20.37 16.20
N PRO A 102 -32.24 -21.55 16.71
CA PRO A 102 -33.32 -21.70 17.70
C PRO A 102 -33.16 -20.79 18.94
N LYS A 103 -31.92 -20.61 19.42
CA LYS A 103 -31.58 -19.74 20.56
C LYS A 103 -31.87 -18.26 20.34
N HIS A 104 -32.03 -17.82 19.10
CA HIS A 104 -32.28 -16.42 18.73
C HIS A 104 -33.69 -16.17 18.20
N LYS A 105 -34.49 -17.22 17.94
CA LYS A 105 -35.86 -17.08 17.38
C LYS A 105 -36.79 -16.20 18.22
N LYS A 106 -36.58 -16.10 19.53
CA LYS A 106 -37.39 -15.27 20.44
C LYS A 106 -37.00 -13.80 20.50
N LEU A 107 -35.86 -13.40 19.93
CA LEU A 107 -35.43 -11.99 19.91
C LEU A 107 -36.30 -11.18 18.94
N PRO A 108 -36.56 -9.88 19.20
CA PRO A 108 -37.16 -8.97 18.23
C PRO A 108 -36.28 -8.86 16.98
N LYS A 109 -36.91 -8.62 15.82
CA LYS A 109 -36.23 -8.49 14.52
C LYS A 109 -36.42 -7.06 14.03
N LYS A 110 -35.31 -6.39 13.74
CA LYS A 110 -35.27 -5.08 13.10
C LYS A 110 -34.71 -5.24 11.69
N ILE A 111 -35.53 -4.97 10.69
CA ILE A 111 -35.15 -5.05 9.28
C ILE A 111 -34.68 -3.67 8.84
N ILE A 112 -33.45 -3.58 8.33
CA ILE A 112 -32.83 -2.31 7.97
C ILE A 112 -32.59 -2.29 6.47
N LEU A 113 -33.21 -1.35 5.78
CA LEU A 113 -32.86 -1.02 4.41
C LEU A 113 -31.72 0.00 4.43
N SER A 114 -30.53 -0.40 3.98
CA SER A 114 -29.35 0.46 3.95
C SER A 114 -28.96 0.79 2.51
N THR A 115 -28.57 2.04 2.27
CA THR A 115 -28.05 2.45 0.96
C THR A 115 -26.94 3.50 1.04
N SER A 116 -26.08 3.51 0.03
CA SER A 116 -25.09 4.57 -0.16
C SER A 116 -25.73 5.89 -0.59
N GLY A 117 -26.95 5.88 -1.15
CA GLY A 117 -27.68 7.07 -1.57
C GLY A 117 -28.74 7.54 -0.56
N ASP A 118 -29.77 8.17 -1.10
CA ASP A 118 -30.97 8.60 -0.38
C ASP A 118 -32.23 7.94 -0.98
N MET A 119 -33.28 7.81 -0.18
CA MET A 119 -34.58 7.34 -0.65
C MET A 119 -35.33 8.51 -1.30
N LYS A 120 -35.78 8.32 -2.54
CA LYS A 120 -36.60 9.31 -3.25
C LYS A 120 -37.97 9.42 -2.59
N GLU A 121 -38.58 10.58 -2.70
CA GLU A 121 -39.88 10.88 -2.09
C GLU A 121 -40.99 9.94 -2.62
N GLU A 122 -40.96 9.64 -3.91
CA GLU A 122 -41.86 8.68 -4.58
C GLU A 122 -41.87 7.29 -3.91
N LEU A 123 -40.70 6.81 -3.50
CA LEU A 123 -40.56 5.51 -2.83
C LEU A 123 -40.93 5.58 -1.34
N SER A 124 -40.76 6.75 -0.71
CA SER A 124 -40.99 6.91 0.73
C SER A 124 -42.42 6.57 1.14
N GLN A 125 -43.40 6.87 0.27
CA GLN A 125 -44.81 6.52 0.49
C GLN A 125 -45.04 5.01 0.41
N SER A 126 -44.51 4.34 -0.61
CA SER A 126 -44.63 2.88 -0.76
C SER A 126 -43.91 2.12 0.36
N TRP A 127 -42.75 2.63 0.80
CA TRP A 127 -42.03 2.12 1.95
C TRP A 127 -42.85 2.22 3.24
N ALA A 128 -43.44 3.39 3.51
CA ALA A 128 -44.30 3.59 4.69
C ALA A 128 -45.51 2.66 4.68
N GLY A 129 -46.20 2.53 3.53
CA GLY A 129 -47.32 1.59 3.39
C GLY A 129 -46.92 0.13 3.64
N TYR A 130 -45.75 -0.28 3.14
CA TYR A 130 -45.23 -1.62 3.38
C TYR A 130 -44.92 -1.88 4.87
N ILE A 131 -44.36 -0.89 5.58
CA ILE A 131 -44.11 -0.99 7.02
C ILE A 131 -45.42 -1.21 7.80
N ASP A 132 -46.45 -0.45 7.48
CA ASP A 132 -47.75 -0.54 8.15
C ASP A 132 -48.41 -1.92 7.94
N GLU A 133 -48.28 -2.50 6.73
CA GLU A 133 -48.79 -3.84 6.41
C GLU A 133 -48.07 -4.97 7.16
N HIS A 134 -46.81 -4.76 7.58
CA HIS A 134 -45.96 -5.81 8.17
C HIS A 134 -45.72 -5.65 9.68
N GLN A 135 -46.55 -4.85 10.36
CA GLN A 135 -46.62 -4.83 11.82
C GLN A 135 -46.89 -6.25 12.36
N PRO A 136 -46.23 -6.68 13.46
CA PRO A 136 -45.49 -5.89 14.44
C PRO A 136 -43.95 -5.88 14.26
N HIS A 137 -43.43 -6.06 13.04
CA HIS A 137 -41.98 -6.04 12.82
C HIS A 137 -41.41 -4.63 12.81
N GLU A 138 -40.18 -4.46 13.30
CA GLU A 138 -39.51 -3.16 13.30
C GLU A 138 -38.73 -2.94 11.99
N PHE A 139 -38.84 -1.73 11.45
CA PHE A 139 -38.13 -1.32 10.25
C PHE A 139 -37.33 -0.04 10.50
N ASP A 140 -36.21 0.11 9.79
CA ASP A 140 -35.41 1.33 9.79
C ASP A 140 -34.76 1.54 8.41
N PHE A 141 -34.43 2.78 8.09
CA PHE A 141 -33.81 3.16 6.82
C PHE A 141 -32.49 3.90 7.05
N TRP A 142 -31.38 3.30 6.62
CA TRP A 142 -30.05 3.86 6.76
C TRP A 142 -29.54 4.38 5.41
N GLY A 143 -29.93 5.61 5.07
CA GLY A 143 -29.34 6.36 3.95
C GLY A 143 -27.99 7.01 4.30
N ALA A 144 -27.36 7.66 3.33
CA ALA A 144 -26.03 8.24 3.47
C ALA A 144 -25.87 9.17 4.68
N ALA A 145 -26.87 10.05 4.92
CA ALA A 145 -26.83 11.00 6.02
C ALA A 145 -26.93 10.31 7.41
N GLN A 146 -27.75 9.27 7.52
CA GLN A 146 -27.87 8.50 8.76
C GLN A 146 -26.61 7.68 9.02
N LEU A 147 -26.07 7.04 7.99
CA LEU A 147 -24.81 6.30 8.07
C LEU A 147 -23.66 7.23 8.48
N ALA A 148 -23.56 8.42 7.89
CA ALA A 148 -22.55 9.42 8.27
C ALA A 148 -22.67 9.83 9.74
N THR A 149 -23.90 10.02 10.22
CA THR A 149 -24.17 10.34 11.63
C THR A 149 -23.76 9.18 12.55
N ARG A 150 -24.02 7.93 12.16
CA ARG A 150 -23.62 6.74 12.92
C ARG A 150 -22.11 6.54 12.91
N ILE A 151 -21.44 6.73 11.77
CA ILE A 151 -19.97 6.68 11.69
C ILE A 151 -19.36 7.74 12.59
N GLU A 152 -19.83 8.99 12.52
CA GLU A 152 -19.31 10.04 13.40
C GLU A 152 -19.55 9.71 14.88
N LYS A 153 -20.73 9.20 15.23
CA LYS A 153 -21.11 8.87 16.61
C LYS A 153 -20.42 7.61 17.18
N TYR A 154 -20.17 6.58 16.37
CA TYR A 154 -19.73 5.27 16.85
C TYR A 154 -18.32 4.89 16.41
N MET A 155 -17.82 5.44 15.29
CA MET A 155 -16.45 5.22 14.81
C MET A 155 -15.54 6.42 15.05
N LEU A 156 -16.09 7.65 15.13
CA LEU A 156 -15.34 8.90 15.34
C LEU A 156 -15.71 9.65 16.65
N ASN A 157 -16.33 8.94 17.60
CA ASN A 157 -16.70 9.51 18.90
C ASN A 157 -15.46 9.98 19.68
N GLU A 158 -15.65 10.84 20.67
CA GLU A 158 -14.61 11.35 21.60
C GLU A 158 -13.88 10.22 22.34
N HIS A 159 -14.51 9.06 22.46
CA HIS A 159 -13.89 7.85 23.02
C HIS A 159 -12.95 7.11 22.06
N ILE A 160 -12.88 7.50 20.78
CA ILE A 160 -12.05 6.87 19.73
C ILE A 160 -11.12 7.90 19.09
N PHE A 161 -11.63 9.08 18.75
CA PHE A 161 -10.86 10.23 18.29
C PHE A 161 -10.93 11.32 19.34
N THR A 162 -9.78 11.71 19.89
CA THR A 162 -9.66 12.94 20.67
C THR A 162 -9.94 14.16 19.78
N ASP A 163 -10.16 15.34 20.37
CA ASP A 163 -10.29 16.58 19.58
C ASP A 163 -9.05 16.86 18.71
N SER A 164 -7.88 16.43 19.18
CA SER A 164 -6.64 16.50 18.38
C SER A 164 -6.69 15.59 17.15
N ASP A 165 -7.25 14.39 17.29
CA ASP A 165 -7.40 13.43 16.18
C ASP A 165 -8.37 13.95 15.12
N ARG A 166 -9.49 14.56 15.54
CA ARG A 166 -10.45 15.21 14.63
C ARG A 166 -9.81 16.38 13.89
N THR A 167 -8.98 17.15 14.58
CA THR A 167 -8.27 18.30 14.01
C THR A 167 -7.26 17.84 12.97
N ASP A 168 -6.43 16.84 13.30
CA ASP A 168 -5.42 16.29 12.40
C ASP A 168 -6.07 15.61 11.17
N LEU A 169 -7.21 14.93 11.33
CA LEU A 169 -7.98 14.38 10.21
C LEU A 169 -8.50 15.49 9.28
N ARG A 170 -9.04 16.59 9.84
CA ARG A 170 -9.53 17.73 9.03
C ARG A 170 -8.40 18.40 8.26
N LYS A 171 -7.26 18.65 8.90
CA LYS A 171 -6.07 19.22 8.24
C LYS A 171 -5.58 18.31 7.11
N SER A 172 -5.53 17.00 7.38
CA SER A 172 -5.18 16.01 6.36
C SER A 172 -6.13 16.07 5.18
N LEU A 173 -7.45 16.12 5.43
CA LEU A 173 -8.44 16.20 4.35
C LEU A 173 -8.33 17.50 3.54
N SER A 174 -8.00 18.62 4.16
CA SER A 174 -7.83 19.89 3.44
C SER A 174 -6.55 19.94 2.60
N LEU A 175 -5.51 19.19 2.98
CA LEU A 175 -4.19 19.25 2.35
C LEU A 175 -3.88 18.05 1.46
N ILE A 176 -4.68 16.97 1.50
CA ILE A 176 -4.38 15.73 0.77
C ILE A 176 -4.31 15.91 -0.75
N CYS A 177 -4.94 16.95 -1.27
CA CYS A 177 -4.91 17.33 -2.68
C CYS A 177 -3.55 17.93 -3.11
N GLU A 178 -2.81 18.53 -2.17
CA GLU A 178 -1.53 19.17 -2.45
C GLU A 178 -0.43 18.14 -2.71
N ASN A 179 0.32 18.33 -3.79
CA ASN A 179 1.40 17.40 -4.18
C ASN A 179 2.52 17.32 -3.13
N ASP A 180 2.82 18.44 -2.47
CA ASP A 180 3.94 18.58 -1.53
C ASP A 180 3.51 18.37 -0.07
N TYR A 181 2.27 17.95 0.18
CA TYR A 181 1.80 17.70 1.54
C TYR A 181 2.57 16.52 2.19
N SER A 182 3.22 16.79 3.33
CA SER A 182 4.06 15.82 4.04
C SER A 182 3.26 14.70 4.73
N ARG A 183 1.95 14.89 4.94
CA ARG A 183 1.04 13.98 5.68
C ARG A 183 1.32 13.88 7.18
N GLU A 184 2.04 14.83 7.76
CA GLU A 184 2.36 14.83 9.18
C GLU A 184 1.14 14.80 10.10
N ASP A 185 0.06 15.52 9.77
CA ASP A 185 -1.17 15.48 10.56
C ASP A 185 -1.75 14.07 10.58
N PHE A 186 -1.78 13.40 9.43
CA PHE A 186 -2.23 12.01 9.30
C PHE A 186 -1.32 11.03 10.04
N HIS A 187 -0.01 11.23 9.98
CA HIS A 187 0.96 10.43 10.73
C HIS A 187 0.69 10.53 12.25
N ARG A 188 0.51 11.74 12.79
CA ARG A 188 0.19 11.90 14.21
C ARG A 188 -1.12 11.23 14.59
N LEU A 189 -2.14 11.32 13.73
CA LEU A 189 -3.40 10.60 13.92
C LEU A 189 -3.19 9.08 13.98
N LEU A 190 -2.45 8.50 13.04
CA LEU A 190 -2.16 7.06 13.03
C LEU A 190 -1.38 6.61 14.26
N LEU A 191 -0.36 7.36 14.70
CA LEU A 191 0.41 7.02 15.90
C LEU A 191 -0.49 6.94 17.13
N ARG A 192 -1.33 7.95 17.36
CA ARG A 192 -2.26 7.97 18.50
C ARG A 192 -3.30 6.85 18.40
N THR A 193 -3.85 6.62 17.21
CA THR A 193 -4.84 5.56 16.94
C THR A 193 -4.25 4.18 17.21
N LEU A 194 -3.05 3.90 16.71
CA LEU A 194 -2.36 2.61 16.88
C LEU A 194 -1.67 2.48 18.23
N GLN A 195 -1.70 3.53 19.05
CA GLN A 195 -1.07 3.60 20.37
C GLN A 195 0.44 3.34 20.31
N LEU A 196 1.07 3.96 19.32
CA LEU A 196 2.51 3.96 19.11
C LEU A 196 3.07 5.32 19.53
N ASN A 197 4.27 5.32 20.13
CA ASN A 197 5.04 6.55 20.32
C ASN A 197 5.82 6.91 19.04
N ASN A 198 6.54 8.03 19.07
CA ASN A 198 7.33 8.48 17.92
C ASN A 198 8.51 7.56 17.56
N LYS A 199 8.85 6.59 18.42
CA LYS A 199 9.86 5.56 18.16
C LYS A 199 9.27 4.24 17.66
N GLY A 200 7.94 4.16 17.50
CA GLY A 200 7.26 2.95 17.09
C GLY A 200 7.10 1.92 18.20
N GLU A 201 7.25 2.31 19.46
CA GLU A 201 7.04 1.44 20.61
C GLU A 201 5.59 1.56 21.10
N LYS A 202 5.07 0.48 21.71
CA LYS A 202 3.72 0.51 22.30
C LYS A 202 3.66 1.48 23.48
N VAL A 203 2.67 2.37 23.47
CA VAL A 203 2.41 3.27 24.61
C VAL A 203 1.79 2.51 25.78
N LYS A 204 0.90 1.56 25.51
CA LYS A 204 0.27 0.70 26.52
C LYS A 204 -0.12 -0.66 25.92
N GLN A 205 -0.29 -1.66 26.78
CA GLN A 205 -0.85 -2.95 26.37
C GLN A 205 -2.38 -2.85 26.30
N VAL A 206 -2.96 -3.34 25.20
CA VAL A 206 -4.41 -3.31 24.97
C VAL A 206 -4.98 -4.69 24.76
N LYS A 207 -6.30 -4.80 24.98
CA LYS A 207 -7.06 -6.01 24.68
C LYS A 207 -7.20 -6.16 23.17
N LYS A 208 -7.38 -7.41 22.71
CA LYS A 208 -7.60 -7.74 21.29
C LYS A 208 -8.69 -6.88 20.64
N SER A 209 -9.85 -6.78 21.27
CA SER A 209 -10.98 -6.01 20.74
C SER A 209 -10.70 -4.51 20.59
N GLU A 210 -9.87 -3.93 21.48
CA GLU A 210 -9.46 -2.53 21.41
C GLU A 210 -8.47 -2.30 20.26
N LEU A 211 -7.52 -3.21 20.06
CA LEU A 211 -6.59 -3.11 18.93
C LEU A 211 -7.31 -3.31 17.60
N GLU A 212 -8.22 -4.29 17.48
CA GLU A 212 -9.02 -4.47 16.27
C GLU A 212 -9.87 -3.22 15.95
N LYS A 213 -10.42 -2.57 16.99
CA LYS A 213 -11.13 -1.30 16.83
C LYS A 213 -10.19 -0.21 16.31
N SER A 214 -8.99 -0.11 16.86
CA SER A 214 -7.96 0.85 16.43
C SER A 214 -7.55 0.64 14.98
N ILE A 215 -7.39 -0.63 14.55
CA ILE A 215 -7.08 -0.99 13.16
C ILE A 215 -8.22 -0.59 12.22
N ARG A 216 -9.48 -0.88 12.58
CA ARG A 216 -10.66 -0.45 11.81
C ARG A 216 -10.76 1.07 11.69
N THR A 217 -10.41 1.78 12.76
CA THR A 217 -10.37 3.24 12.78
C THR A 217 -9.28 3.80 11.86
N ALA A 218 -8.07 3.26 11.92
CA ALA A 218 -6.98 3.64 11.03
C ALA A 218 -7.34 3.39 9.56
N TYR A 219 -7.95 2.24 9.27
CA TYR A 219 -8.47 1.89 7.96
C TYR A 219 -9.51 2.91 7.44
N LEU A 220 -10.50 3.26 8.27
CA LEU A 220 -11.52 4.24 7.89
C LEU A 220 -10.90 5.61 7.57
N ALA A 221 -10.02 6.11 8.44
CA ALA A 221 -9.36 7.41 8.22
C ALA A 221 -8.55 7.43 6.92
N THR A 222 -7.82 6.34 6.66
CA THR A 222 -7.04 6.12 5.44
C THR A 222 -7.92 6.13 4.20
N ASN A 223 -9.05 5.41 4.22
CA ASN A 223 -9.95 5.32 3.08
C ASN A 223 -10.64 6.64 2.74
N ILE A 224 -11.04 7.39 3.77
CA ILE A 224 -11.62 8.72 3.53
C ILE A 224 -10.56 9.59 2.83
N LEU A 225 -9.33 9.65 3.34
CA LEU A 225 -8.25 10.45 2.73
C LEU A 225 -7.90 9.99 1.31
N ALA A 226 -7.72 8.69 1.10
CA ALA A 226 -7.39 8.12 -0.20
C ALA A 226 -8.48 8.41 -1.23
N TYR A 227 -9.76 8.31 -0.83
CA TYR A 227 -10.88 8.66 -1.70
C TYR A 227 -10.83 10.12 -2.16
N TRP A 228 -10.67 11.06 -1.22
CA TRP A 228 -10.60 12.49 -1.56
C TRP A 228 -9.41 12.80 -2.47
N ALA A 229 -8.25 12.20 -2.20
CA ALA A 229 -7.07 12.34 -3.03
C ALA A 229 -7.32 11.84 -4.47
N ILE A 230 -7.95 10.67 -4.65
CA ILE A 230 -8.27 10.12 -5.97
C ILE A 230 -9.24 11.02 -6.73
N GLN A 231 -10.30 11.52 -6.07
CA GLN A 231 -11.29 12.39 -6.69
C GLN A 231 -10.70 13.69 -7.21
N ASP A 232 -9.75 14.26 -6.47
CA ASP A 232 -9.04 15.47 -6.90
C ASP A 232 -7.91 15.18 -7.90
N GLY A 233 -7.77 13.92 -8.30
CA GLY A 233 -6.81 13.47 -9.29
C GLY A 233 -5.43 13.13 -8.74
N ASN A 234 -5.21 13.21 -7.43
CA ASN A 234 -3.96 12.90 -6.76
C ASN A 234 -3.90 11.44 -6.25
N ALA A 235 -3.93 10.49 -7.19
CA ALA A 235 -3.83 9.05 -6.86
C ALA A 235 -2.50 8.71 -6.15
N LYS A 236 -1.44 9.52 -6.33
CA LYS A 236 -0.16 9.37 -5.63
C LYS A 236 -0.34 9.52 -4.13
N GLN A 237 -0.97 10.60 -3.67
CA GLN A 237 -1.22 10.81 -2.24
C GLN A 237 -2.08 9.69 -1.64
N ALA A 238 -3.06 9.18 -2.38
CA ALA A 238 -3.85 8.02 -1.97
C ALA A 238 -3.00 6.76 -1.74
N LEU A 239 -2.07 6.46 -2.65
CA LEU A 239 -1.15 5.34 -2.54
C LEU A 239 -0.27 5.46 -1.30
N TYR A 240 0.38 6.61 -1.10
CA TYR A 240 1.27 6.83 0.05
C TYR A 240 0.52 6.76 1.40
N VAL A 241 -0.68 7.32 1.49
CA VAL A 241 -1.51 7.22 2.70
C VAL A 241 -1.91 5.77 2.99
N SER A 242 -2.28 5.01 1.95
CA SER A 242 -2.61 3.59 2.05
C SER A 242 -1.42 2.75 2.53
N GLU A 243 -0.25 2.92 1.93
CA GLU A 243 0.98 2.23 2.32
C GLU A 243 1.40 2.55 3.75
N ARG A 244 1.34 3.83 4.14
CA ARG A 244 1.68 4.24 5.50
C ARG A 244 0.80 3.55 6.52
N CYS A 245 -0.51 3.52 6.30
CA CYS A 245 -1.45 2.82 7.16
C CYS A 245 -1.13 1.32 7.21
N LEU A 246 -0.93 0.69 6.04
CA LEU A 246 -0.63 -0.73 5.94
C LEU A 246 0.64 -1.11 6.71
N LEU A 247 1.73 -0.37 6.52
CA LEU A 247 3.02 -0.59 7.16
C LEU A 247 2.95 -0.39 8.68
N TRP A 248 2.36 0.70 9.15
CA TRP A 248 2.28 0.97 10.59
C TRP A 248 1.28 0.08 11.32
N VAL A 249 0.18 -0.32 10.68
CA VAL A 249 -0.72 -1.35 11.24
C VAL A 249 0.03 -2.67 11.35
N TRP A 250 0.76 -3.07 10.31
CA TRP A 250 1.57 -4.30 10.35
C TRP A 250 2.64 -4.24 11.44
N HIS A 251 3.38 -3.12 11.55
CA HIS A 251 4.32 -2.85 12.64
C HIS A 251 3.66 -3.04 14.01
N ARG A 252 2.49 -2.44 14.21
CA ARG A 252 1.75 -2.54 15.47
C ARG A 252 1.33 -3.98 15.79
N ILE A 253 0.88 -4.73 14.79
CA ILE A 253 0.50 -6.15 14.93
C ILE A 253 1.74 -7.00 15.26
N HIS A 254 2.87 -6.73 14.62
CA HIS A 254 4.13 -7.44 14.83
C HIS A 254 4.62 -7.37 16.27
N LEU A 255 4.35 -6.26 16.97
CA LEU A 255 4.71 -6.09 18.38
C LEU A 255 3.84 -6.94 19.34
N GLU A 256 2.73 -7.55 18.90
CA GLU A 256 1.90 -8.42 19.74
C GLU A 256 2.47 -9.84 19.90
N LYS A 257 2.21 -10.47 21.05
CA LYS A 257 2.67 -11.86 21.31
C LYS A 257 2.08 -12.89 20.35
N SER A 258 0.91 -12.61 19.77
CA SER A 258 0.22 -13.50 18.83
C SER A 258 -0.32 -12.71 17.62
N PRO A 259 0.56 -12.32 16.68
CA PRO A 259 0.19 -11.50 15.51
C PRO A 259 -0.91 -12.14 14.64
N GLN A 260 -0.94 -13.47 14.58
CA GLN A 260 -1.84 -14.26 13.73
C GLN A 260 -3.32 -13.97 14.00
N GLN A 261 -3.65 -13.54 15.23
CA GLN A 261 -5.02 -13.22 15.62
C GLN A 261 -5.61 -12.01 14.89
N TYR A 262 -4.77 -11.20 14.24
CA TYR A 262 -5.15 -9.97 13.54
C TYR A 262 -5.04 -10.09 12.01
N PHE A 263 -4.73 -11.28 11.48
CA PHE A 263 -4.54 -11.48 10.03
C PHE A 263 -5.79 -11.18 9.21
N SER A 264 -6.99 -11.43 9.73
CA SER A 264 -8.23 -11.03 9.06
C SER A 264 -8.39 -9.51 8.95
N ALA A 265 -7.94 -8.76 9.96
CA ALA A 265 -8.04 -7.31 9.98
C ALA A 265 -7.05 -6.65 9.00
N ILE A 266 -5.80 -7.13 8.95
CA ILE A 266 -4.81 -6.62 7.99
C ILE A 266 -5.20 -6.98 6.55
N ASN A 267 -5.85 -8.13 6.31
CA ASN A 267 -6.23 -8.53 4.96
C ASN A 267 -7.22 -7.54 4.32
N ILE A 268 -8.10 -6.91 5.11
CA ILE A 268 -9.00 -5.85 4.61
C ILE A 268 -8.21 -4.63 4.13
N ILE A 269 -7.23 -4.18 4.94
CA ILE A 269 -6.36 -3.04 4.58
C ILE A 269 -5.53 -3.38 3.34
N TRP A 270 -5.05 -4.62 3.27
CA TRP A 270 -4.29 -5.15 2.16
C TRP A 270 -5.07 -5.15 0.84
N GLN A 271 -6.32 -5.64 0.84
CA GLN A 271 -7.18 -5.58 -0.35
C GLN A 271 -7.45 -4.15 -0.79
N ASN A 272 -7.62 -3.23 0.15
CA ASN A 272 -7.78 -1.82 -0.18
C ASN A 272 -6.51 -1.20 -0.80
N TYR A 273 -5.32 -1.56 -0.29
CA TYR A 273 -4.06 -1.18 -0.94
C TYR A 273 -3.99 -1.71 -2.37
N ILE A 274 -4.39 -2.96 -2.62
CA ILE A 274 -4.45 -3.53 -3.98
C ILE A 274 -5.34 -2.67 -4.88
N ASN A 275 -6.54 -2.31 -4.44
CA ASN A 275 -7.47 -1.50 -5.23
C ASN A 275 -6.90 -0.11 -5.55
N ILE A 276 -6.32 0.57 -4.55
CA ILE A 276 -5.69 1.90 -4.75
C ILE A 276 -4.50 1.79 -5.70
N SER A 277 -3.69 0.73 -5.58
CA SER A 277 -2.54 0.51 -6.46
C SER A 277 -2.95 0.24 -7.91
N ALA A 278 -4.08 -0.46 -8.12
CA ALA A 278 -4.64 -0.72 -9.44
C ALA A 278 -5.18 0.57 -10.08
N GLU A 279 -5.90 1.38 -9.31
CA GLU A 279 -6.38 2.71 -9.75
C GLU A 279 -5.21 3.63 -10.13
N TYR A 280 -4.18 3.68 -9.27
CA TYR A 280 -2.95 4.43 -9.54
C TYR A 280 -2.28 3.98 -10.86
N PHE A 281 -2.08 2.67 -11.02
CA PHE A 281 -1.46 2.12 -12.22
C PHE A 281 -2.30 2.39 -13.47
N SER A 282 -3.60 2.11 -13.43
CA SER A 282 -4.49 2.32 -14.57
C SER A 282 -4.50 3.77 -15.06
N LYS A 283 -4.45 4.73 -14.13
CA LYS A 283 -4.40 6.15 -14.47
C LYS A 283 -3.09 6.57 -15.12
N LEU A 284 -1.95 6.06 -14.66
CA LEU A 284 -0.63 6.47 -15.15
C LEU A 284 -0.09 5.63 -16.30
N GLN A 285 -0.60 4.42 -16.50
CA GLN A 285 -0.12 3.50 -17.54
C GLN A 285 0.01 4.18 -18.92
N PRO A 286 -0.98 4.94 -19.43
CA PRO A 286 -0.85 5.57 -20.75
C PRO A 286 0.36 6.50 -20.88
N TYR A 287 0.79 7.12 -19.78
CA TYR A 287 1.89 8.09 -19.78
C TYR A 287 3.27 7.45 -19.92
N PHE A 288 3.39 6.14 -19.71
CA PHE A 288 4.66 5.41 -19.80
C PHE A 288 5.01 4.97 -21.21
N HIS A 289 4.01 4.85 -22.10
CA HIS A 289 4.18 4.30 -23.44
C HIS A 289 4.55 5.35 -24.50
N GLU A 290 4.46 6.64 -24.16
CA GLU A 290 4.82 7.74 -25.05
C GLU A 290 6.17 8.37 -24.70
N LYS A 291 6.94 8.71 -25.74
CA LYS A 291 8.31 9.25 -25.59
C LYS A 291 8.29 10.61 -24.91
N TYR A 292 9.09 10.79 -23.85
CA TYR A 292 9.25 12.05 -23.10
C TYR A 292 7.98 12.63 -22.46
N LEU A 293 6.86 11.90 -22.42
CA LEU A 293 5.60 12.47 -21.96
C LEU A 293 5.67 12.89 -20.48
N LEU A 294 6.30 12.08 -19.61
CA LEU A 294 6.56 12.47 -18.21
C LEU A 294 7.50 13.65 -18.08
N SER A 295 8.43 13.81 -19.02
CA SER A 295 9.39 14.93 -19.04
C SER A 295 8.75 16.24 -19.47
N SER A 296 7.56 16.22 -20.08
CA SER A 296 6.87 17.43 -20.57
C SER A 296 6.31 18.33 -19.46
N TYR A 297 6.21 17.81 -18.23
CA TYR A 297 5.56 18.49 -17.10
C TYR A 297 6.52 19.29 -16.21
N SER A 298 7.82 19.28 -16.49
CA SER A 298 8.82 20.06 -15.77
C SER A 298 9.87 20.60 -16.74
N ALA A 299 10.37 21.80 -16.48
CA ALA A 299 11.53 22.36 -17.20
C ALA A 299 12.86 21.95 -16.55
N ASP A 300 12.83 21.46 -15.31
CA ASP A 300 14.00 21.07 -14.54
C ASP A 300 14.31 19.58 -14.72
N SER A 301 15.51 19.29 -15.23
CA SER A 301 15.98 17.93 -15.52
C SER A 301 16.18 17.06 -14.27
N ALA A 302 16.54 17.67 -13.14
CA ALA A 302 16.67 16.97 -11.87
C ALA A 302 15.31 16.53 -11.35
N LEU A 303 14.30 17.40 -11.38
CA LEU A 303 12.95 17.06 -10.94
C LEU A 303 12.28 15.99 -11.83
N ILE A 304 12.52 16.05 -13.15
CA ILE A 304 12.09 14.98 -14.08
C ILE A 304 12.70 13.65 -13.66
N ASN A 305 14.00 13.63 -13.35
CA ASN A 305 14.71 12.42 -12.95
C ASN A 305 14.13 11.81 -11.68
N LEU A 306 13.96 12.64 -10.63
CA LEU A 306 13.40 12.20 -9.36
C LEU A 306 12.00 11.60 -9.55
N THR A 307 11.18 12.23 -10.40
CA THR A 307 9.85 11.71 -10.73
C THR A 307 9.93 10.34 -11.43
N ILE A 308 10.83 10.17 -12.39
CA ILE A 308 11.00 8.90 -13.12
C ILE A 308 11.43 7.79 -12.17
N PHE A 309 12.41 8.02 -11.29
CA PHE A 309 12.85 7.00 -10.34
C PHE A 309 11.79 6.68 -9.28
N GLU A 310 11.00 7.68 -8.83
CA GLU A 310 9.82 7.44 -8.00
C GLU A 310 8.84 6.48 -8.69
N GLN A 311 8.54 6.70 -9.98
CA GLN A 311 7.65 5.83 -10.75
C GLN A 311 8.24 4.43 -10.95
N ILE A 312 9.54 4.32 -11.23
CA ILE A 312 10.25 3.04 -11.34
C ILE A 312 10.09 2.23 -10.06
N GLY A 313 10.33 2.85 -8.90
CA GLY A 313 10.16 2.19 -7.60
C GLY A 313 8.71 1.75 -7.36
N ILE A 314 7.73 2.64 -7.61
CA ILE A 314 6.30 2.35 -7.40
C ILE A 314 5.87 1.16 -8.27
N LEU A 315 6.11 1.23 -9.58
CA LEU A 315 5.75 0.15 -10.51
C LEU A 315 6.38 -1.18 -10.12
N SER A 316 7.65 -1.16 -9.71
CA SER A 316 8.35 -2.36 -9.25
C SER A 316 7.64 -3.00 -8.05
N THR A 317 7.23 -2.21 -7.06
CA THR A 317 6.49 -2.74 -5.89
C THR A 317 5.07 -3.21 -6.23
N ILE A 318 4.35 -2.54 -7.13
CA ILE A 318 3.01 -2.98 -7.58
C ILE A 318 3.12 -4.28 -8.42
N GLY A 319 4.14 -4.37 -9.26
CA GLY A 319 4.42 -5.54 -10.08
C GLY A 319 4.82 -6.75 -9.23
N LEU A 320 5.79 -6.57 -8.32
CA LEU A 320 6.19 -7.59 -7.34
C LEU A 320 5.00 -8.03 -6.49
N ASN A 321 4.10 -7.11 -6.13
CA ASN A 321 2.90 -7.47 -5.40
C ASN A 321 2.04 -8.49 -6.14
N ASN A 322 1.74 -8.22 -7.41
CA ASN A 322 0.94 -9.12 -8.24
C ASN A 322 1.64 -10.46 -8.44
N LEU A 323 2.95 -10.45 -8.70
CA LEU A 323 3.73 -11.68 -8.86
C LEU A 323 3.76 -12.54 -7.59
N LEU A 324 4.15 -11.96 -6.45
CA LEU A 324 4.28 -12.69 -5.18
C LEU A 324 2.93 -13.15 -4.63
N THR A 325 1.84 -12.44 -4.93
CA THR A 325 0.47 -12.87 -4.61
C THR A 325 0.04 -14.01 -5.53
N GLY A 326 0.31 -13.91 -6.84
CA GLY A 326 -0.02 -14.93 -7.83
C GLY A 326 0.64 -16.29 -7.55
N LEU A 327 1.85 -16.29 -6.99
CA LEU A 327 2.53 -17.52 -6.54
C LEU A 327 1.78 -18.28 -5.43
N ARG A 328 0.81 -17.65 -4.77
CA ARG A 328 0.02 -18.25 -3.66
C ARG A 328 -1.43 -18.53 -4.05
N CYS A 329 -1.94 -17.84 -5.06
CA CYS A 329 -3.28 -18.07 -5.59
C CYS A 329 -3.31 -19.34 -6.46
N ASN A 330 -4.50 -19.85 -6.74
CA ASN A 330 -4.73 -20.97 -7.66
C ASN A 330 -5.83 -20.63 -8.67
N GLY A 331 -5.85 -21.32 -9.81
CA GLY A 331 -6.91 -21.16 -10.82
C GLY A 331 -6.90 -19.79 -11.50
N ASP A 332 -8.09 -19.23 -11.74
CA ASP A 332 -8.24 -17.99 -12.52
C ASP A 332 -7.58 -16.77 -11.85
N GLU A 333 -7.58 -16.70 -10.51
CA GLU A 333 -6.95 -15.60 -9.79
C GLU A 333 -5.43 -15.60 -9.98
N GLN A 334 -4.80 -16.78 -9.95
CA GLN A 334 -3.36 -16.91 -10.22
C GLN A 334 -3.01 -16.40 -11.61
N THR A 335 -3.76 -16.85 -12.62
CA THR A 335 -3.57 -16.42 -14.00
C THR A 335 -3.72 -14.90 -14.15
N ALA A 336 -4.76 -14.32 -13.54
CA ALA A 336 -4.99 -12.88 -13.56
C ALA A 336 -3.84 -12.10 -12.90
N ARG A 337 -3.34 -12.57 -11.76
CA ARG A 337 -2.21 -11.93 -11.05
C ARG A 337 -0.92 -11.98 -11.85
N PHE A 338 -0.60 -13.11 -12.47
CA PHE A 338 0.59 -13.20 -13.33
C PHE A 338 0.46 -12.34 -14.58
N ASN A 339 -0.71 -12.33 -15.23
CA ASN A 339 -0.96 -11.45 -16.38
C ASN A 339 -0.79 -9.97 -15.99
N ASN A 340 -1.33 -9.56 -14.84
CA ASN A 340 -1.13 -8.19 -14.33
C ASN A 340 0.35 -7.88 -14.08
N ALA A 341 1.11 -8.83 -13.50
CA ALA A 341 2.54 -8.65 -13.29
C ALA A 341 3.29 -8.46 -14.61
N THR A 342 2.96 -9.24 -15.66
CA THR A 342 3.52 -9.08 -17.00
C THR A 342 3.21 -7.71 -17.60
N ILE A 343 1.95 -7.28 -17.53
CA ILE A 343 1.54 -5.95 -18.04
C ILE A 343 2.31 -4.83 -17.33
N ILE A 344 2.49 -4.93 -16.00
CA ILE A 344 3.26 -3.94 -15.24
C ILE A 344 4.74 -3.98 -15.60
N ALA A 345 5.32 -5.16 -15.85
CA ALA A 345 6.70 -5.29 -16.30
C ALA A 345 6.90 -4.64 -17.68
N GLU A 346 5.98 -4.88 -18.63
CA GLU A 346 5.98 -4.23 -19.94
C GLU A 346 5.89 -2.71 -19.83
N SER A 347 5.01 -2.20 -18.97
CA SER A 347 4.87 -0.76 -18.71
C SER A 347 6.09 -0.15 -18.00
N LEU A 348 6.74 -0.88 -17.08
CA LEU A 348 7.99 -0.44 -16.45
C LEU A 348 9.11 -0.35 -17.50
N CYS A 349 9.24 -1.36 -18.36
CA CYS A 349 10.23 -1.30 -19.41
C CYS A 349 9.92 -0.21 -20.45
N ALA A 350 8.64 0.04 -20.76
CA ALA A 350 8.23 1.17 -21.60
C ALA A 350 8.62 2.51 -20.96
N LEU A 351 8.34 2.70 -19.65
CA LEU A 351 8.77 3.86 -18.88
C LEU A 351 10.29 4.09 -19.02
N ILE A 352 11.09 3.04 -18.83
CA ILE A 352 12.56 3.10 -18.92
C ILE A 352 13.00 3.50 -20.33
N SER A 353 12.51 2.81 -21.37
CA SER A 353 12.93 3.02 -22.76
C SER A 353 12.50 4.39 -23.31
N ASN A 354 11.33 4.87 -22.92
CA ASN A 354 10.75 6.12 -23.41
C ASN A 354 11.27 7.37 -22.70
N ASN A 355 11.96 7.20 -21.56
CA ASN A 355 12.46 8.29 -20.75
C ASN A 355 13.96 8.11 -20.48
N PRO A 356 14.86 8.67 -21.32
CA PRO A 356 16.30 8.52 -21.19
C PRO A 356 16.86 8.94 -19.83
N ALA A 357 16.20 9.82 -19.08
CA ALA A 357 16.62 10.19 -17.73
C ALA A 357 16.63 8.98 -16.76
N SER A 358 15.91 7.90 -17.05
CA SER A 358 15.97 6.62 -16.31
C SER A 358 17.37 6.00 -16.26
N GLY A 359 18.27 6.37 -17.18
CA GLY A 359 19.66 5.91 -17.22
C GLY A 359 20.65 6.81 -16.47
N SER A 360 20.19 7.83 -15.75
CA SER A 360 21.07 8.85 -15.16
C SER A 360 20.58 9.28 -13.78
N PRO A 361 20.66 8.39 -12.76
CA PRO A 361 20.19 8.71 -11.40
C PRO A 361 20.86 9.98 -10.86
N ARG A 362 20.10 10.73 -10.03
CA ARG A 362 20.53 12.02 -9.47
C ARG A 362 20.64 12.01 -7.96
N PHE A 363 19.99 11.06 -7.29
CA PHE A 363 20.18 10.73 -5.88
C PHE A 363 20.84 9.37 -5.75
N ASP A 364 21.72 9.22 -4.76
CA ASP A 364 22.34 7.92 -4.47
C ASP A 364 21.30 6.94 -3.90
N GLU A 365 20.28 7.43 -3.20
CA GLU A 365 19.13 6.60 -2.80
C GLU A 365 18.31 6.04 -3.97
N ASN A 366 18.49 6.51 -5.22
CA ASN A 366 17.89 5.87 -6.39
C ASN A 366 18.37 4.42 -6.58
N ALA A 367 19.45 4.00 -5.89
CA ALA A 367 19.83 2.59 -5.76
C ALA A 367 18.67 1.69 -5.28
N ILE A 368 17.77 2.23 -4.46
CA ILE A 368 16.58 1.51 -3.96
C ILE A 368 15.64 1.19 -5.12
N ASP A 369 15.27 2.20 -5.90
CA ASP A 369 14.33 2.06 -7.02
C ASP A 369 14.92 1.17 -8.13
N ILE A 370 16.22 1.34 -8.41
CA ILE A 370 16.99 0.50 -9.34
C ILE A 370 16.97 -0.96 -8.90
N THR A 371 17.26 -1.23 -7.62
CA THR A 371 17.30 -2.60 -7.10
C THR A 371 15.92 -3.26 -7.18
N LEU A 372 14.86 -2.55 -6.79
CA LEU A 372 13.49 -3.07 -6.87
C LEU A 372 13.10 -3.40 -8.32
N ALA A 373 13.46 -2.55 -9.27
CA ALA A 373 13.21 -2.78 -10.69
C ALA A 373 13.96 -3.99 -11.22
N PHE A 374 15.25 -4.15 -10.88
CA PHE A 374 16.00 -5.33 -11.29
C PHE A 374 15.46 -6.63 -10.68
N ILE A 375 15.05 -6.62 -9.41
CA ILE A 375 14.39 -7.78 -8.79
C ILE A 375 13.11 -8.11 -9.57
N PHE A 376 12.26 -7.12 -9.82
CA PHE A 376 10.99 -7.32 -10.50
C PHE A 376 11.17 -7.88 -11.92
N LEU A 377 11.95 -7.19 -12.75
CA LEU A 377 12.20 -7.58 -14.15
C LEU A 377 12.84 -8.97 -14.25
N SER A 378 13.78 -9.27 -13.36
CA SER A 378 14.43 -10.59 -13.34
C SER A 378 13.47 -11.72 -12.96
N LEU A 379 12.51 -11.45 -12.07
CA LEU A 379 11.50 -12.44 -11.65
C LEU A 379 10.36 -12.60 -12.67
N THR A 380 10.09 -11.60 -13.50
CA THR A 380 9.12 -11.69 -14.62
C THR A 380 9.72 -12.18 -15.93
N GLY A 381 11.03 -12.46 -15.96
CA GLY A 381 11.71 -13.00 -17.15
C GLY A 381 12.30 -11.93 -18.10
N GLU A 382 12.21 -10.65 -17.76
CA GLU A 382 12.70 -9.50 -18.56
C GLU A 382 14.21 -9.24 -18.35
N LYS A 383 15.01 -10.31 -18.26
CA LYS A 383 16.46 -10.22 -17.95
C LYS A 383 17.26 -9.49 -19.02
N ASP A 384 16.88 -9.64 -20.29
CA ASP A 384 17.58 -8.97 -21.39
C ASP A 384 17.38 -7.45 -21.32
N ARG A 385 16.14 -6.99 -21.13
CA ARG A 385 15.82 -5.56 -20.96
C ARG A 385 16.44 -4.98 -19.69
N ALA A 386 16.49 -5.76 -18.61
CA ALA A 386 17.24 -5.40 -17.41
C ALA A 386 18.74 -5.23 -17.72
N GLY A 387 19.33 -6.13 -18.51
CA GLY A 387 20.72 -6.03 -18.93
C GLY A 387 21.02 -4.79 -19.78
N GLU A 388 20.14 -4.44 -20.72
CA GLU A 388 20.26 -3.22 -21.55
C GLU A 388 20.18 -1.93 -20.69
N TRP A 389 19.27 -1.91 -19.73
CA TRP A 389 19.16 -0.78 -18.80
C TRP A 389 20.37 -0.69 -17.86
N LEU A 390 20.89 -1.83 -17.38
CA LEU A 390 22.11 -1.89 -16.57
C LEU A 390 23.32 -1.32 -17.33
N GLU A 391 23.51 -1.70 -18.60
CA GLU A 391 24.58 -1.13 -19.44
C GLU A 391 24.43 0.39 -19.54
N THR A 392 23.21 0.88 -19.78
CA THR A 392 22.92 2.31 -19.87
C THR A 392 23.25 3.04 -18.57
N LEU A 393 22.84 2.50 -17.41
CA LEU A 393 23.11 3.06 -16.09
C LEU A 393 24.62 3.13 -15.84
N ILE A 394 25.35 2.06 -16.10
CA ILE A 394 26.79 1.96 -15.84
C ILE A 394 27.58 2.93 -16.72
N VAL A 395 27.35 2.90 -18.04
CA VAL A 395 28.09 3.76 -18.99
C VAL A 395 27.88 5.22 -18.66
N ARG A 396 26.64 5.62 -18.34
CA ARG A 396 26.33 7.01 -18.03
C ARG A 396 26.83 7.43 -16.67
N LEU A 397 26.70 6.57 -15.64
CA LEU A 397 27.25 6.84 -14.31
C LEU A 397 28.76 7.07 -14.38
N ASP A 398 29.49 6.18 -15.04
CA ASP A 398 30.93 6.30 -15.21
C ASP A 398 31.32 7.60 -15.93
N PHE A 399 30.58 7.97 -16.98
CA PHE A 399 30.78 9.23 -17.70
C PHE A 399 30.55 10.47 -16.83
N VAL A 400 29.43 10.55 -16.11
CA VAL A 400 29.10 11.74 -15.28
C VAL A 400 30.03 11.88 -14.08
N LEU A 401 30.51 10.76 -13.50
CA LEU A 401 31.50 10.77 -12.42
C LEU A 401 32.87 11.25 -12.92
N LYS A 402 33.29 10.83 -14.12
CA LYS A 402 34.54 11.31 -14.75
C LYS A 402 34.52 12.81 -15.05
N ILE A 403 33.39 13.30 -15.54
CA ILE A 403 33.21 14.74 -15.82
C ILE A 403 33.04 15.53 -14.52
N GLY A 404 32.47 14.92 -13.49
CA GLY A 404 32.16 15.58 -12.23
C GLY A 404 30.99 16.56 -12.34
N ARG A 405 30.00 16.27 -13.20
CA ARG A 405 28.77 17.05 -13.37
C ARG A 405 27.59 16.11 -13.56
N ASN A 406 26.41 16.51 -13.10
CA ASN A 406 25.17 15.72 -13.22
C ASN A 406 25.27 14.28 -12.66
N HIS A 407 26.18 14.03 -11.70
CA HIS A 407 26.29 12.74 -11.02
C HIS A 407 25.27 12.61 -9.86
N PRO A 408 24.97 11.39 -9.39
CA PRO A 408 24.23 11.21 -8.16
C PRO A 408 24.89 11.94 -6.98
N ILE A 409 24.08 12.50 -6.09
CA ILE A 409 24.57 13.07 -4.82
C ILE A 409 24.27 12.13 -3.65
N SER A 410 25.21 12.02 -2.73
CA SER A 410 25.13 11.17 -1.52
C SER A 410 24.37 11.80 -0.36
N THR A 411 24.04 13.09 -0.44
CA THR A 411 23.24 13.77 0.58
C THR A 411 21.74 13.61 0.36
N ASP A 412 21.33 13.17 -0.84
CA ASP A 412 19.93 12.98 -1.25
C ASP A 412 19.03 14.19 -0.97
N SER A 413 19.62 15.39 -0.92
CA SER A 413 18.94 16.66 -0.68
C SER A 413 18.65 17.37 -1.98
N ILE A 414 17.38 17.74 -2.21
CA ILE A 414 16.97 18.53 -3.38
C ILE A 414 17.74 19.86 -3.41
N ASP A 415 17.96 20.49 -2.25
CA ASP A 415 18.68 21.76 -2.16
C ASP A 415 20.15 21.60 -2.58
N ASP A 416 20.83 20.56 -2.09
CA ASP A 416 22.22 20.29 -2.49
C ASP A 416 22.31 19.96 -4.00
N LEU A 417 21.30 19.25 -4.55
CA LEU A 417 21.24 18.90 -5.97
C LEU A 417 21.11 20.14 -6.85
N ILE A 418 20.19 21.03 -6.51
CA ILE A 418 19.99 22.31 -7.21
C ILE A 418 21.23 23.18 -7.09
N CYS A 419 21.81 23.27 -5.88
CA CYS A 419 23.05 24.01 -5.66
C CYS A 419 24.20 23.49 -6.54
N LEU A 420 24.34 22.17 -6.67
CA LEU A 420 25.36 21.55 -7.51
C LEU A 420 25.13 21.87 -8.99
N ASP A 421 23.89 21.79 -9.46
CA ASP A 421 23.55 22.05 -10.87
C ASP A 421 23.76 23.50 -11.28
N CYS A 422 23.52 24.44 -10.36
CA CYS A 422 23.83 25.85 -10.56
C CYS A 422 25.33 26.15 -10.46
N ASN A 423 26.11 25.36 -9.72
CA ASN A 423 27.51 25.62 -9.39
C ASN A 423 28.44 24.45 -9.75
N ASN A 424 28.35 23.98 -11.00
CA ASN A 424 29.08 22.80 -11.48
C ASN A 424 30.63 22.87 -11.35
N ASP A 425 31.20 24.06 -11.17
CA ASP A 425 32.65 24.25 -11.01
C ASP A 425 33.09 24.31 -9.53
N ASP A 426 32.14 24.22 -8.57
CA ASP A 426 32.43 24.18 -7.14
C ASP A 426 32.99 22.80 -6.74
N THR A 427 34.31 22.74 -6.65
CA THR A 427 35.04 21.52 -6.24
C THR A 427 34.72 21.07 -4.83
N TYR A 428 34.43 21.98 -3.89
CA TYR A 428 34.10 21.63 -2.51
C TYR A 428 32.71 20.99 -2.43
N LEU A 429 31.72 21.61 -3.07
CA LEU A 429 30.36 21.07 -3.12
C LEU A 429 30.33 19.71 -3.81
N ARG A 430 31.10 19.54 -4.90
CA ARG A 430 31.26 18.26 -5.58
C ARG A 430 31.85 17.19 -4.68
N GLU A 431 32.97 17.46 -4.00
CA GLU A 431 33.61 16.49 -3.10
C GLU A 431 32.70 16.14 -1.91
N LYS A 432 32.01 17.13 -1.33
CA LYS A 432 31.04 16.91 -0.25
C LYS A 432 29.90 15.98 -0.70
N THR A 433 29.35 16.21 -1.88
CA THR A 433 28.17 15.48 -2.39
C THR A 433 28.50 14.15 -3.06
N THR A 434 29.77 13.83 -3.36
CA THR A 434 30.20 12.56 -3.99
C THR A 434 31.02 11.65 -3.08
N SER A 435 31.11 11.96 -1.79
CA SER A 435 32.01 11.26 -0.86
C SER A 435 31.71 9.75 -0.70
N THR A 436 30.45 9.34 -0.82
CA THR A 436 30.02 7.94 -0.69
C THR A 436 29.06 7.54 -1.81
N SER A 437 28.96 6.23 -2.12
CA SER A 437 27.93 5.74 -3.04
C SER A 437 27.43 4.33 -2.72
N TRP A 438 26.10 4.17 -2.75
CA TRP A 438 25.34 2.92 -2.79
C TRP A 438 25.06 2.47 -4.22
N ILE A 439 24.93 3.39 -5.17
CA ILE A 439 24.68 3.05 -6.58
C ILE A 439 25.84 2.24 -7.15
N ILE A 440 27.09 2.67 -6.96
CA ILE A 440 28.26 1.97 -7.52
C ILE A 440 28.27 0.48 -7.12
N PRO A 441 28.27 0.11 -5.82
CA PRO A 441 28.29 -1.30 -5.44
C PRO A 441 27.01 -2.06 -5.81
N THR A 442 25.87 -1.37 -5.89
CA THR A 442 24.60 -1.95 -6.37
C THR A 442 24.73 -2.36 -7.84
N LEU A 443 25.20 -1.47 -8.72
CA LEU A 443 25.39 -1.77 -10.13
C LEU A 443 26.48 -2.82 -10.36
N MET A 444 27.58 -2.78 -9.59
CA MET A 444 28.61 -3.83 -9.61
C MET A 444 28.04 -5.20 -9.27
N GLY A 445 27.19 -5.28 -8.23
CA GLY A 445 26.54 -6.53 -7.83
C GLY A 445 25.53 -7.04 -8.87
N TRP A 446 24.75 -6.15 -9.49
CA TRP A 446 23.84 -6.52 -10.59
C TRP A 446 24.58 -6.91 -11.86
N ALA A 447 25.76 -6.34 -12.14
CA ALA A 447 26.62 -6.80 -13.23
C ALA A 447 27.07 -8.25 -13.02
N VAL A 448 27.40 -8.65 -11.79
CA VAL A 448 27.66 -10.07 -11.48
C VAL A 448 26.41 -10.93 -11.72
N ILE A 449 25.24 -10.51 -11.22
CA ILE A 449 24.00 -11.30 -11.30
C ILE A 449 23.53 -11.51 -12.75
N LEU A 450 23.70 -10.49 -13.60
CA LEU A 450 23.31 -10.52 -15.00
C LEU A 450 24.46 -10.94 -15.93
N GLU A 451 25.60 -11.39 -15.38
CA GLU A 451 26.76 -11.89 -16.13
C GLU A 451 27.35 -10.86 -17.12
N LYS A 452 27.35 -9.58 -16.71
CA LYS A 452 27.78 -8.40 -17.48
C LYS A 452 29.22 -7.99 -17.14
N GLU A 453 30.17 -8.83 -17.53
CA GLU A 453 31.60 -8.65 -17.20
C GLU A 453 32.21 -7.37 -17.80
N LYS A 454 31.80 -7.00 -19.03
CA LYS A 454 32.24 -5.76 -19.67
C LYS A 454 31.84 -4.55 -18.83
N GLU A 455 30.60 -4.52 -18.35
CA GLU A 455 30.05 -3.44 -17.55
C GLU A 455 30.69 -3.38 -16.15
N TYR A 456 30.94 -4.53 -15.51
CA TYR A 456 31.71 -4.62 -14.27
C TYR A 456 33.09 -3.96 -14.42
N ASN A 457 33.80 -4.27 -15.51
CA ASN A 457 35.13 -3.74 -15.78
C ASN A 457 35.15 -2.23 -16.05
N ILE A 458 34.07 -1.67 -16.62
CA ILE A 458 33.94 -0.21 -16.82
C ILE A 458 33.95 0.52 -15.48
N LEU A 459 33.09 0.12 -14.53
CA LEU A 459 33.05 0.74 -13.21
C LEU A 459 34.32 0.47 -12.41
N LEU A 460 34.85 -0.75 -12.45
CA LEU A 460 36.10 -1.08 -11.76
C LEU A 460 37.25 -0.16 -12.17
N ARG A 461 37.39 0.09 -13.48
CA ARG A 461 38.39 1.02 -14.01
C ARG A 461 38.13 2.45 -13.52
N GLY A 462 36.87 2.88 -13.55
CA GLY A 462 36.47 4.20 -13.06
C GLY A 462 36.84 4.43 -11.59
N ILE A 463 36.52 3.46 -10.72
CA ILE A 463 36.85 3.48 -9.30
C ILE A 463 38.36 3.57 -9.07
N LYS A 464 39.17 2.83 -9.85
CA LYS A 464 40.63 2.81 -9.68
C LYS A 464 41.33 4.05 -10.23
N GLU A 465 40.91 4.53 -11.40
CA GLU A 465 41.66 5.54 -12.17
C GLU A 465 41.09 6.95 -12.03
N PHE A 466 39.76 7.10 -11.97
CA PHE A 466 39.10 8.39 -12.18
C PHE A 466 38.43 8.96 -10.95
N TYR A 467 37.79 8.12 -10.13
CA TYR A 467 37.09 8.54 -8.92
C TYR A 467 37.45 7.69 -7.68
N PRO A 468 38.75 7.55 -7.35
CA PRO A 468 39.22 6.69 -6.25
C PRO A 468 38.86 7.19 -4.85
N LYS A 469 38.42 8.44 -4.73
CA LYS A 469 37.99 9.03 -3.45
C LYS A 469 36.56 8.64 -3.04
N ILE A 470 35.76 8.10 -3.96
CA ILE A 470 34.36 7.74 -3.66
C ILE A 470 34.33 6.45 -2.85
N CYS A 471 33.80 6.52 -1.64
CA CYS A 471 33.61 5.35 -0.79
C CYS A 471 32.40 4.54 -1.25
N SER A 472 32.64 3.43 -1.94
CA SER A 472 31.59 2.46 -2.25
C SER A 472 31.19 1.71 -0.99
N GLN A 473 29.90 1.71 -0.67
CA GLN A 473 29.39 1.09 0.54
C GLN A 473 28.05 0.37 0.34
N LEU A 474 27.83 -0.73 1.05
CA LEU A 474 26.54 -1.43 1.10
C LEU A 474 26.12 -1.67 2.54
N TRP A 475 24.85 -1.43 2.82
CA TRP A 475 24.24 -1.71 4.10
C TRP A 475 23.69 -3.15 4.14
N HIS A 476 24.11 -3.90 5.15
CA HIS A 476 23.70 -5.27 5.45
C HIS A 476 22.90 -5.26 6.76
N PRO A 477 21.57 -5.41 6.71
CA PRO A 477 20.77 -5.48 7.92
C PRO A 477 21.10 -6.72 8.76
N THR A 478 20.91 -6.59 10.06
CA THR A 478 21.03 -7.65 11.06
C THR A 478 19.65 -8.13 11.52
N ASN A 479 19.63 -9.14 12.40
CA ASN A 479 18.41 -9.87 12.79
C ASN A 479 17.28 -9.02 13.43
N ASP A 480 17.62 -7.81 13.90
CA ASP A 480 16.69 -6.83 14.46
C ASP A 480 16.00 -5.94 13.40
N LEU A 481 16.28 -6.13 12.11
CA LEU A 481 15.68 -5.40 10.99
C LEU A 481 14.16 -5.22 11.11
N TYR A 482 13.43 -6.31 11.37
CA TYR A 482 11.96 -6.31 11.33
C TYR A 482 11.32 -5.57 12.51
N HIS A 483 12.09 -5.19 13.52
CA HIS A 483 11.64 -4.27 14.57
C HIS A 483 11.57 -2.82 14.09
N HIS A 484 12.22 -2.49 12.96
CA HIS A 484 12.38 -1.13 12.46
C HIS A 484 11.84 -0.93 11.05
N LEU A 485 11.95 -1.95 10.19
CA LEU A 485 11.65 -1.89 8.75
C LEU A 485 10.27 -1.29 8.44
N TYR A 486 9.24 -1.67 9.19
CA TYR A 486 7.86 -1.28 8.90
C TYR A 486 7.45 0.08 9.49
N PHE A 487 8.34 0.79 10.18
CA PHE A 487 7.99 2.02 10.89
C PHE A 487 8.77 3.26 10.44
N HIS A 488 10.07 3.11 10.16
CA HIS A 488 10.96 4.20 9.75
C HIS A 488 12.14 3.69 8.92
N GLN A 489 13.05 4.59 8.54
CA GLN A 489 14.35 4.26 7.92
C GLN A 489 15.16 3.33 8.83
N ALA A 490 15.28 2.06 8.47
CA ALA A 490 15.91 1.07 9.36
C ALA A 490 17.44 1.21 9.42
N GLN A 491 18.06 1.69 8.34
CA GLN A 491 19.50 1.82 8.20
C GLN A 491 20.16 2.78 9.20
N TYR A 492 19.39 3.72 9.76
CA TYR A 492 19.90 4.65 10.78
C TYR A 492 19.89 4.08 12.20
N VAL A 493 19.29 2.91 12.40
CA VAL A 493 19.11 2.30 13.73
C VAL A 493 19.78 0.94 13.83
N THR A 494 19.81 0.17 12.75
CA THR A 494 20.29 -1.22 12.74
C THR A 494 21.06 -1.57 11.47
N GLY A 495 21.77 -2.69 11.51
CA GLY A 495 22.59 -3.24 10.43
C GLY A 495 24.06 -2.83 10.50
N GLU A 496 24.82 -3.35 9.55
CA GLU A 496 26.25 -3.10 9.39
C GLU A 496 26.52 -2.61 7.98
N THR A 497 27.49 -1.73 7.79
CA THR A 497 27.85 -1.24 6.46
C THR A 497 29.22 -1.80 6.07
N GLU A 498 29.30 -2.47 4.93
CA GLU A 498 30.57 -2.80 4.29
C GLU A 498 31.09 -1.52 3.61
N ALA A 499 32.12 -0.89 4.18
CA ALA A 499 32.70 0.35 3.67
C ALA A 499 34.19 0.51 4.06
N PRO A 500 35.09 0.93 3.14
CA PRO A 500 34.90 0.93 1.70
C PRO A 500 34.94 -0.50 1.13
N ILE A 501 34.10 -0.80 0.16
CA ILE A 501 34.16 -2.06 -0.59
C ILE A 501 35.38 -2.03 -1.52
N THR A 502 36.26 -3.00 -1.38
CA THR A 502 37.38 -3.21 -2.31
C THR A 502 36.97 -4.24 -3.35
N PHE A 503 36.72 -3.76 -4.58
CA PHE A 503 36.32 -4.65 -5.68
C PHE A 503 37.51 -5.41 -6.26
N PRO A 504 37.42 -6.74 -6.42
CA PRO A 504 38.48 -7.53 -7.04
C PRO A 504 38.53 -7.31 -8.56
N ASP A 505 39.70 -7.56 -9.15
CA ASP A 505 39.90 -7.44 -10.60
C ASP A 505 39.04 -8.41 -11.42
N ASN A 506 38.79 -9.60 -10.86
CA ASN A 506 37.99 -10.62 -11.51
C ASN A 506 36.56 -10.61 -10.94
N MET A 507 35.56 -10.51 -11.82
CA MET A 507 34.13 -10.52 -11.46
C MET A 507 33.74 -11.79 -10.66
N ASN A 508 34.33 -12.95 -10.96
CA ASN A 508 34.07 -14.21 -10.26
C ASN A 508 34.53 -14.15 -8.79
N ASN A 509 35.58 -13.38 -8.48
CA ASN A 509 36.00 -13.19 -7.09
C ASN A 509 34.98 -12.34 -6.33
N TYR A 510 34.36 -11.36 -6.99
CA TYR A 510 33.28 -10.58 -6.36
C TYR A 510 32.02 -11.43 -6.19
N GLN A 511 31.72 -12.32 -7.14
CA GLN A 511 30.67 -13.33 -6.98
C GLN A 511 30.92 -14.23 -5.75
N ALA A 512 32.15 -14.69 -5.55
CA ALA A 512 32.52 -15.48 -4.38
C ALA A 512 32.31 -14.70 -3.06
N ARG A 513 32.65 -13.41 -3.05
CA ARG A 513 32.39 -12.52 -1.90
C ARG A 513 30.89 -12.36 -1.62
N MET A 514 30.07 -12.18 -2.64
CA MET A 514 28.60 -12.12 -2.50
C MET A 514 28.05 -13.42 -1.91
N ASN A 515 28.59 -14.58 -2.33
CA ASN A 515 28.21 -15.88 -1.78
C ASN A 515 28.62 -16.04 -0.31
N GLU A 516 29.85 -15.64 0.06
CA GLU A 516 30.31 -15.65 1.45
C GLU A 516 29.39 -14.80 2.36
N LEU A 517 29.00 -13.61 1.89
CA LEU A 517 28.08 -12.73 2.64
C LEU A 517 26.69 -13.34 2.78
N LYS A 518 26.19 -14.00 1.74
CA LYS A 518 24.89 -14.68 1.74
C LYS A 518 24.84 -15.86 2.72
N GLU A 519 25.95 -16.57 2.91
CA GLU A 519 26.05 -17.74 3.80
C GLU A 519 26.16 -17.37 5.29
N LYS A 520 26.43 -16.11 5.62
CA LYS A 520 26.49 -15.64 7.01
C LYS A 520 25.08 -15.59 7.61
N ASP A 521 24.85 -16.39 8.64
CA ASP A 521 23.57 -16.44 9.38
C ASP A 521 23.09 -15.06 9.86
N ARG A 522 24.02 -14.17 10.24
CA ARG A 522 23.71 -12.82 10.70
C ARG A 522 23.07 -11.92 9.64
N TYR A 523 23.27 -12.23 8.35
CA TYR A 523 22.65 -11.50 7.23
C TYR A 523 21.47 -12.28 6.63
N ASN A 524 21.09 -13.43 7.23
CA ASN A 524 19.97 -14.24 6.80
C ASN A 524 18.63 -13.67 7.29
N ILE A 525 18.26 -12.50 6.79
CA ILE A 525 17.00 -11.84 7.12
C ILE A 525 15.78 -12.54 6.49
N PHE A 526 15.98 -13.42 5.50
CA PHE A 526 14.89 -13.98 4.68
C PHE A 526 14.00 -14.95 5.47
N THR A 527 14.56 -15.64 6.45
CA THR A 527 13.83 -16.57 7.35
C THR A 527 13.14 -15.84 8.51
N GLU A 528 13.65 -14.66 8.87
CA GLU A 528 13.16 -13.91 10.02
C GLU A 528 11.94 -13.05 9.70
N SER A 529 11.73 -12.66 8.42
CA SER A 529 10.60 -11.83 7.96
C SER A 529 9.26 -12.30 8.52
N SER A 530 8.67 -11.48 9.39
CA SER A 530 7.34 -11.74 9.92
C SER A 530 6.28 -11.56 8.84
N ALA A 531 6.45 -10.61 7.92
CA ALA A 531 5.52 -10.40 6.83
C ALA A 531 5.47 -11.63 5.93
N ARG A 532 6.62 -12.24 5.63
CA ARG A 532 6.67 -13.50 4.89
C ARG A 532 5.92 -14.64 5.58
N LYS A 533 6.10 -14.79 6.90
CA LYS A 533 5.38 -15.80 7.71
C LYS A 533 3.86 -15.59 7.73
N ALA A 534 3.41 -14.39 7.43
CA ALA A 534 2.00 -13.99 7.34
C ALA A 534 1.48 -13.89 5.91
N ASP A 535 2.23 -14.42 4.95
CA ASP A 535 1.93 -14.37 3.53
C ASP A 535 1.93 -12.97 2.86
N LEU A 536 2.57 -12.00 3.50
CA LEU A 536 2.62 -10.59 3.10
C LEU A 536 4.05 -10.15 2.72
N THR A 537 4.88 -11.02 2.15
CA THR A 537 6.32 -10.78 1.86
C THR A 537 6.59 -9.44 1.15
N ILE A 538 5.67 -9.00 0.31
CA ILE A 538 5.75 -7.73 -0.41
C ILE A 538 5.84 -6.49 0.51
N LEU A 539 5.36 -6.58 1.75
CA LEU A 539 5.50 -5.50 2.74
C LEU A 539 6.95 -5.10 2.97
N ASP A 540 7.89 -6.05 2.88
CA ASP A 540 9.32 -5.77 3.07
C ASP A 540 9.84 -4.84 1.97
N PHE A 541 9.42 -5.06 0.71
CA PHE A 541 9.79 -4.21 -0.43
C PHE A 541 9.06 -2.87 -0.43
N ILE A 542 7.76 -2.86 -0.06
CA ILE A 542 7.00 -1.61 0.10
C ILE A 542 7.66 -0.76 1.19
N ALA A 543 8.06 -1.35 2.32
CA ALA A 543 8.75 -0.65 3.39
C ALA A 543 10.08 -0.04 2.94
N CYS A 544 10.92 -0.81 2.24
CA CYS A 544 12.18 -0.31 1.68
C CYS A 544 11.94 0.92 0.80
N ARG A 545 10.98 0.85 -0.12
CA ARG A 545 10.63 1.97 -1.01
C ARG A 545 10.05 3.16 -0.25
N HIS A 546 9.04 2.91 0.59
CA HIS A 546 8.23 3.94 1.23
C HIS A 546 9.03 4.75 2.26
N PHE A 547 9.92 4.10 3.00
CA PHE A 547 10.79 4.76 3.98
C PHE A 547 12.17 5.12 3.41
N ARG A 548 12.48 4.78 2.16
CA ARG A 548 13.85 4.93 1.60
C ARG A 548 14.90 4.18 2.46
N THR A 549 14.56 2.95 2.85
CA THR A 549 15.54 2.01 3.44
C THR A 549 16.19 1.22 2.30
N PRO A 550 17.53 1.09 2.26
CA PRO A 550 18.21 0.31 1.23
C PRO A 550 17.67 -1.11 1.13
N VAL A 551 17.46 -1.60 -0.09
CA VAL A 551 17.03 -2.99 -0.28
C VAL A 551 18.16 -3.93 0.15
N PRO A 552 17.92 -4.84 1.11
CA PRO A 552 18.99 -5.67 1.65
C PRO A 552 19.73 -6.49 0.57
N PRO A 553 21.08 -6.45 0.51
CA PRO A 553 21.89 -7.23 -0.43
C PRO A 553 21.56 -8.72 -0.46
N ALA A 554 21.30 -9.30 0.71
CA ALA A 554 20.92 -10.70 0.83
C ALA A 554 19.68 -11.08 -0.01
N LEU A 555 18.75 -10.16 -0.28
CA LEU A 555 17.56 -10.45 -1.08
C LEU A 555 17.89 -10.62 -2.57
N TRP A 556 18.80 -9.80 -3.10
CA TRP A 556 19.13 -9.82 -4.52
C TRP A 556 20.39 -10.63 -4.87
N TYR A 557 21.31 -10.86 -3.92
CA TYR A 557 22.40 -11.85 -4.09
C TYR A 557 21.88 -13.26 -4.38
N ASN A 558 20.69 -13.59 -3.89
CA ASN A 558 20.02 -14.87 -4.16
C ASN A 558 19.58 -15.06 -5.62
N MET A 559 19.67 -14.03 -6.45
CA MET A 559 19.21 -14.05 -7.85
C MET A 559 20.29 -14.45 -8.85
N GLN A 560 21.52 -14.71 -8.38
CA GLN A 560 22.55 -15.35 -9.19
C GLN A 560 22.05 -16.70 -9.72
N LYS A 561 22.39 -17.04 -10.98
CA LYS A 561 22.15 -18.40 -11.48
C LYS A 561 22.85 -19.40 -10.56
N LYS A 562 22.14 -20.47 -10.17
CA LYS A 562 22.79 -21.62 -9.53
C LYS A 562 23.75 -22.24 -10.54
N GLN A 563 25.01 -22.45 -10.17
CA GLN A 563 26.02 -23.12 -11.01
C GLN A 563 25.72 -24.63 -11.28
N ASN A 564 24.49 -25.11 -11.05
CA ASN A 564 24.15 -26.54 -11.12
C ASN A 564 23.16 -26.90 -12.25
N ASP A 565 23.18 -26.17 -13.36
CA ASP A 565 22.52 -26.61 -14.61
C ASP A 565 23.53 -26.50 -15.77
N SER A 566 24.46 -27.45 -15.80
CA SER A 566 25.31 -27.78 -16.96
C SER A 566 25.35 -29.28 -17.15
#